data_AF-A0A7S2E627-F1
#
_entry.id   AF-A0A7S2E627-F1
#
_cell.length_a   1.000
_cell.length_b   1.000
_cell.length_c   1.000
_cell.angle_alpha   90.00
_cell.angle_beta   90.00
_cell.angle_gamma   90.00
#
_symmetry.space_group_name_H-M   'P 1'
#
loop_
_entity.id
_entity.type
_entity.pdbx_description
1 polymer ?
#
loop_
_entity_poly.entity_id
_entity_poly.type
_entity_poly.pdbx_seq_one_letter_code
_entity_poly.pdbx_strand_id
1 'polypeptide(L)'
;MASATVSVESRVRGALWGLFAGDALAMPSHWYYGGKRQVQQDYGRSGITGYVKPVERLPGSIMSKSNTDGAGRGSFNAGRPSIIGDYINHGKKKYWAPNQSYHYHATLKAGENTLEAQLVRVLMRSVVRSGGSFEPSAFREDYVEFMTREGSHNDTYASTCHRMFFANMIHGGLNPEECPDNDRHNVDTIDGLVLPTVSILAAALRGGG
;
A
#
# COMPACT_ATOMS: atom_id res chain seq x y z
N MET A 1 -22.97 -20.19 32.04
CA MET A 1 -22.37 -20.39 30.70
C MET A 1 -20.88 -20.11 30.82
N ALA A 2 -20.00 -21.07 30.55
CA ALA A 2 -18.57 -20.81 30.53
C ALA A 2 -18.25 -19.89 29.35
N SER A 3 -17.66 -18.72 29.61
CA SER A 3 -17.13 -17.84 28.56
C SER A 3 -16.04 -18.61 27.83
N ALA A 4 -16.28 -19.03 26.59
CA ALA A 4 -15.26 -19.64 25.76
C ALA A 4 -14.13 -18.62 25.58
N THR A 5 -12.96 -18.90 26.15
CA THR A 5 -11.77 -18.09 25.98
C THR A 5 -11.31 -18.21 24.53
N VAL A 6 -11.37 -17.10 23.78
CA VAL A 6 -10.92 -17.05 22.39
C VAL A 6 -9.42 -17.35 22.36
N SER A 7 -9.02 -18.40 21.63
CA SER A 7 -7.63 -18.83 21.50
C SER A 7 -6.75 -17.76 20.84
N VAL A 8 -5.45 -17.78 21.12
CA VAL A 8 -4.48 -16.88 20.47
C VAL A 8 -4.54 -17.03 18.95
N GLU A 9 -4.61 -18.26 18.45
CA GLU A 9 -4.77 -18.53 17.01
C GLU A 9 -6.01 -17.85 16.42
N SER A 10 -7.15 -17.92 17.11
CA SER A 10 -8.39 -17.28 16.65
C SER A 10 -8.26 -15.75 16.63
N ARG A 11 -7.54 -15.16 17.60
CA ARG A 11 -7.26 -13.72 17.64
C ARG A 11 -6.36 -13.29 16.49
N VAL A 12 -5.30 -14.04 16.21
CA VAL A 12 -4.39 -13.75 15.09
C VAL A 12 -5.11 -13.87 13.77
N ARG A 13 -5.89 -14.93 13.57
CA ARG A 13 -6.71 -15.13 12.37
C ARG A 13 -7.70 -13.99 12.19
N GLY A 14 -8.39 -13.60 13.26
CA GLY A 14 -9.31 -12.46 13.25
C GLY A 14 -8.62 -11.13 12.92
N ALA A 15 -7.43 -10.88 13.48
CA ALA A 15 -6.64 -9.68 13.20
C ALA A 15 -6.20 -9.60 11.73
N LEU A 16 -5.71 -10.71 11.16
CA LEU A 16 -5.31 -10.77 9.77
C LEU A 16 -6.51 -10.58 8.83
N TRP A 17 -7.62 -11.28 9.05
CA TRP A 17 -8.85 -11.06 8.28
C TRP A 17 -9.37 -9.64 8.42
N GLY A 18 -9.35 -9.08 9.63
CA GLY A 18 -9.77 -7.72 9.91
C GLY A 18 -8.92 -6.67 9.19
N LEU A 19 -7.60 -6.89 9.08
CA LEU A 19 -6.70 -6.03 8.33
C LEU A 19 -7.09 -5.99 6.85
N PHE A 20 -7.23 -7.15 6.20
CA PHE A 20 -7.55 -7.19 4.77
C PHE A 20 -8.99 -6.72 4.47
N ALA A 21 -9.96 -7.11 5.30
CA ALA A 21 -11.34 -6.66 5.16
C ALA A 21 -11.47 -5.15 5.42
N GLY A 22 -10.78 -4.64 6.43
CA GLY A 22 -10.77 -3.23 6.80
C GLY A 22 -10.15 -2.36 5.71
N ASP A 23 -9.00 -2.75 5.18
CA ASP A 23 -8.34 -2.06 4.06
C ASP A 23 -9.26 -2.02 2.82
N ALA A 24 -9.80 -3.17 2.40
CA ALA A 24 -10.68 -3.24 1.23
C ALA A 24 -11.99 -2.43 1.40
N LEU A 25 -12.53 -2.36 2.63
CA LEU A 25 -13.71 -1.56 2.94
C LEU A 25 -13.41 -0.05 2.97
N ALA A 26 -12.26 0.34 3.51
CA ALA A 26 -11.87 1.73 3.69
C ALA A 26 -11.32 2.37 2.41
N MET A 27 -10.67 1.58 1.54
CA MET A 27 -9.98 2.04 0.33
C MET A 27 -10.77 3.05 -0.53
N PRO A 28 -12.09 2.88 -0.79
CA PRO A 28 -12.85 3.83 -1.61
C PRO A 28 -13.04 5.21 -0.97
N SER A 29 -12.73 5.36 0.32
CA SER A 29 -12.78 6.63 1.08
C SER A 29 -11.43 7.30 1.27
N HIS A 30 -10.33 6.67 0.83
CA HIS A 30 -8.99 7.22 1.01
C HIS A 30 -8.86 8.60 0.33
N TRP A 31 -8.18 9.53 1.02
CA TRP A 31 -7.83 10.87 0.51
C TRP A 31 -9.01 11.83 0.24
N TYR A 32 -10.19 11.58 0.83
CA TYR A 32 -11.30 12.54 0.82
C TYR A 32 -11.06 13.70 1.80
N TYR A 33 -10.45 14.78 1.32
CA TYR A 33 -10.22 15.99 2.12
C TYR A 33 -11.52 16.74 2.48
N GLY A 34 -12.60 16.54 1.71
CA GLY A 34 -13.94 17.05 2.05
C GLY A 34 -14.70 16.22 3.08
N GLY A 35 -14.07 15.15 3.60
CA GLY A 35 -14.60 14.29 4.66
C GLY A 35 -15.92 13.61 4.29
N LYS A 36 -16.73 13.33 5.31
CA LYS A 36 -17.99 12.57 5.19
C LYS A 36 -18.92 13.11 4.10
N ARG A 37 -19.05 14.43 3.97
CA ARG A 37 -19.95 15.04 2.98
C ARG A 37 -19.53 14.70 1.56
N GLN A 38 -18.23 14.74 1.26
CA GLN A 38 -17.72 14.42 -0.06
C GLN A 38 -17.87 12.92 -0.35
N VAL A 39 -17.59 12.04 0.62
CA VAL A 39 -17.86 10.60 0.48
C VAL A 39 -19.34 10.33 0.17
N GLN A 40 -20.26 11.05 0.82
CA GLN A 40 -21.69 10.90 0.57
C GLN A 40 -22.14 11.44 -0.79
N GLN A 41 -21.40 12.37 -1.39
CA GLN A 41 -21.69 12.87 -2.74
C GLN A 41 -21.37 11.79 -3.78
N ASP A 42 -20.26 11.07 -3.59
CA ASP A 42 -19.78 10.07 -4.55
C ASP A 42 -20.42 8.69 -4.35
N TYR A 43 -20.78 8.31 -3.10
CA TYR A 43 -21.35 7.00 -2.78
C TYR A 43 -22.79 7.04 -2.24
N GLY A 44 -23.43 8.21 -2.25
CA GLY A 44 -24.80 8.40 -1.79
C GLY A 44 -24.93 8.67 -0.28
N ARG A 45 -26.16 8.96 0.18
CA ARG A 45 -26.43 9.43 1.55
C ARG A 45 -25.93 8.49 2.65
N SER A 46 -25.99 7.19 2.41
CA SER A 46 -25.51 6.16 3.35
C SER A 46 -23.98 6.00 3.34
N GLY A 47 -23.27 6.65 2.40
CA GLY A 47 -21.84 6.49 2.20
C GLY A 47 -21.48 5.08 1.74
N ILE A 48 -20.32 4.60 2.18
CA ILE A 48 -19.83 3.25 1.87
C ILE A 48 -20.40 2.27 2.89
N THR A 49 -21.23 1.34 2.42
CA THR A 49 -21.89 0.31 3.28
C THR A 49 -21.40 -1.11 2.99
N GLY A 50 -20.38 -1.27 2.14
CA GLY A 50 -19.82 -2.55 1.74
C GLY A 50 -18.63 -2.36 0.82
N TYR A 51 -18.13 -3.46 0.25
CA TYR A 51 -17.05 -3.41 -0.73
C TYR A 51 -17.53 -2.78 -2.03
N VAL A 52 -17.01 -1.59 -2.32
CA VAL A 52 -17.35 -0.84 -3.53
C VAL A 52 -16.09 -0.48 -4.30
N LYS A 53 -16.24 -0.27 -5.61
CA LYS A 53 -15.15 0.25 -6.43
C LYS A 53 -14.95 1.74 -6.10
N PRO A 54 -13.72 2.24 -5.99
CA PRO A 54 -13.48 3.68 -5.87
C PRO A 54 -14.00 4.40 -7.11
N VAL A 55 -14.50 5.62 -6.93
CA VAL A 55 -14.74 6.53 -8.05
C VAL A 55 -13.43 6.74 -8.83
N GLU A 56 -13.52 6.87 -10.15
CA GLU A 56 -12.31 7.10 -10.96
C GLU A 56 -11.75 8.51 -10.74
N ARG A 57 -12.62 9.50 -10.57
CA ARG A 57 -12.27 10.90 -10.35
C ARG A 57 -12.60 11.32 -8.94
N LEU A 58 -11.64 11.92 -8.25
CA LEU A 58 -11.77 12.44 -6.89
C LEU A 58 -11.47 13.94 -6.89
N PRO A 59 -12.49 14.82 -6.92
CA PRO A 59 -12.29 16.26 -6.82
C PRO A 59 -11.43 16.62 -5.60
N GLY A 60 -10.41 17.45 -5.81
CA GLY A 60 -9.47 17.83 -4.74
C GLY A 60 -8.32 16.86 -4.50
N SER A 61 -8.25 15.74 -5.22
CA SER A 61 -7.07 14.87 -5.24
C SER A 61 -5.81 15.68 -5.58
N ILE A 62 -4.74 15.46 -4.80
CA ILE A 62 -3.44 16.09 -5.01
C ILE A 62 -2.40 15.13 -5.59
N MET A 63 -2.80 13.92 -6.01
CA MET A 63 -1.87 12.91 -6.54
C MET A 63 -1.05 13.44 -7.73
N SER A 64 -1.66 14.26 -8.60
CA SER A 64 -0.96 14.88 -9.75
C SER A 64 0.12 15.89 -9.37
N LYS A 65 0.24 16.25 -8.08
CA LYS A 65 1.27 17.16 -7.55
C LYS A 65 2.49 16.40 -7.01
N SER A 66 2.38 15.08 -6.85
CA SER A 66 3.44 14.23 -6.32
C SER A 66 4.48 13.89 -7.39
N ASN A 67 5.74 13.79 -7.00
CA ASN A 67 6.84 13.39 -7.87
C ASN A 67 6.68 11.92 -8.30
N THR A 68 6.58 11.63 -9.60
CA THR A 68 6.43 10.24 -10.07
C THR A 68 7.72 9.43 -10.01
N ASP A 69 8.85 10.06 -9.65
CA ASP A 69 10.20 9.53 -9.77
C ASP A 69 11.04 9.75 -8.51
N GLY A 70 10.38 10.03 -7.37
CA GLY A 70 11.06 10.31 -6.11
C GLY A 70 10.13 10.89 -5.04
N ALA A 71 10.72 11.60 -4.08
CA ALA A 71 10.01 12.10 -2.90
C ALA A 71 9.16 13.35 -3.16
N GLY A 72 8.18 13.57 -2.26
CA GLY A 72 7.45 14.82 -2.13
C GLY A 72 6.68 15.28 -3.36
N ARG A 73 6.46 16.60 -3.44
CA ARG A 73 5.89 17.25 -4.62
C ARG A 73 6.95 17.39 -5.70
N GLY A 74 6.57 17.19 -6.96
CA GLY A 74 7.53 17.30 -8.04
C GLY A 74 6.90 17.10 -9.41
N SER A 75 7.78 16.86 -10.39
CA SER A 75 7.42 16.80 -11.79
C SER A 75 6.84 15.44 -12.18
N PHE A 76 5.93 15.47 -13.16
CA PHE A 76 5.38 14.28 -13.82
C PHE A 76 6.40 13.54 -14.70
N ASN A 77 7.53 14.20 -15.02
CA ASN A 77 8.60 13.64 -15.85
C ASN A 77 8.08 13.07 -17.18
N ALA A 78 7.38 13.90 -17.95
CA ALA A 78 6.83 13.52 -19.25
C ALA A 78 7.94 13.10 -20.23
N GLY A 79 7.69 12.05 -21.02
CA GLY A 79 8.60 11.64 -22.10
C GLY A 79 9.87 10.90 -21.66
N ARG A 80 10.01 10.56 -20.37
CA ARG A 80 11.06 9.66 -19.88
C ARG A 80 10.49 8.58 -18.95
N PRO A 81 11.17 7.44 -18.81
CA PRO A 81 10.85 6.45 -17.79
C PRO A 81 10.85 7.08 -16.39
N SER A 82 9.96 6.64 -15.51
CA SER A 82 9.94 7.01 -14.10
C SER A 82 9.57 5.85 -13.20
N ILE A 83 9.89 5.96 -11.91
CA ILE A 83 9.53 4.94 -10.91
C ILE A 83 8.06 4.53 -11.03
N ILE A 84 7.12 5.47 -10.95
CA ILE A 84 5.71 5.19 -11.24
C ILE A 84 5.51 5.00 -12.75
N GLY A 85 4.91 3.87 -13.12
CA GLY A 85 4.49 3.53 -14.47
C GLY A 85 5.44 2.64 -15.24
N ASP A 86 6.75 2.82 -15.07
CA ASP A 86 7.76 2.08 -15.83
C ASP A 86 8.47 1.01 -14.99
N TYR A 87 8.75 1.27 -13.69
CA TYR A 87 9.44 0.33 -12.81
C TYR A 87 8.54 -0.29 -11.73
N ILE A 88 7.56 0.46 -11.23
CA ILE A 88 6.50 0.00 -10.33
C ILE A 88 5.15 0.59 -10.78
N ASN A 89 4.02 0.08 -10.26
CA ASN A 89 2.68 0.53 -10.70
C ASN A 89 2.57 0.57 -12.24
N HIS A 90 2.97 -0.51 -12.91
CA HIS A 90 3.13 -0.58 -14.36
C HIS A 90 1.92 -0.04 -15.13
N GLY A 91 2.17 0.87 -16.08
CA GLY A 91 1.15 1.49 -16.93
C GLY A 91 0.20 2.48 -16.22
N LYS A 92 0.45 2.80 -14.94
CA LYS A 92 -0.42 3.68 -14.13
C LYS A 92 0.00 5.14 -14.09
N LYS A 93 1.15 5.52 -14.67
CA LYS A 93 1.63 6.91 -14.71
C LYS A 93 0.58 7.89 -15.25
N LYS A 94 -0.23 7.50 -16.23
CA LYS A 94 -1.32 8.34 -16.77
C LYS A 94 -2.30 8.88 -15.71
N TYR A 95 -2.52 8.18 -14.60
CA TYR A 95 -3.40 8.62 -13.52
C TYR A 95 -2.77 9.74 -12.67
N TRP A 96 -1.45 9.93 -12.78
CA TRP A 96 -0.68 10.98 -12.10
C TRP A 96 -0.48 12.22 -12.97
N ALA A 97 -1.08 12.27 -14.16
CA ALA A 97 -0.87 13.36 -15.11
C ALA A 97 -1.29 14.72 -14.52
N PRO A 98 -0.56 15.81 -14.82
CA PRO A 98 -0.87 17.15 -14.33
C PRO A 98 -2.30 17.57 -14.69
N ASN A 99 -2.91 18.39 -13.84
CA ASN A 99 -4.27 18.92 -14.00
C ASN A 99 -5.36 17.83 -14.09
N GLN A 100 -5.06 16.60 -13.64
CA GLN A 100 -6.04 15.54 -13.47
C GLN A 100 -6.35 15.35 -11.98
N SER A 101 -7.58 14.97 -11.67
CA SER A 101 -8.01 14.63 -10.30
C SER A 101 -8.52 13.20 -10.27
N TYR A 102 -7.62 12.24 -10.51
CA TYR A 102 -7.94 10.83 -10.33
C TYR A 102 -7.93 10.45 -8.84
N HIS A 103 -8.75 9.48 -8.48
CA HIS A 103 -8.68 8.85 -7.17
C HIS A 103 -7.35 8.10 -7.02
N TYR A 104 -6.80 8.06 -5.80
CA TYR A 104 -5.49 7.45 -5.52
C TYR A 104 -5.46 5.96 -5.89
N HIS A 105 -6.60 5.30 -5.76
CA HIS A 105 -6.78 3.88 -6.06
C HIS A 105 -7.67 3.62 -7.28
N ALA A 106 -7.70 4.54 -8.26
CA ALA A 106 -8.69 4.56 -9.35
C ALA A 106 -8.84 3.25 -10.16
N THR A 107 -7.82 2.39 -10.20
CA THR A 107 -7.93 1.11 -10.91
C THR A 107 -8.32 -0.08 -10.06
N LEU A 108 -8.32 0.02 -8.72
CA LEU A 108 -8.75 -1.08 -7.85
C LEU A 108 -10.23 -1.42 -8.07
N LYS A 109 -10.56 -2.70 -7.87
CA LYS A 109 -11.93 -3.22 -7.92
C LYS A 109 -12.59 -3.18 -6.55
N ALA A 110 -13.91 -3.39 -6.53
CA ALA A 110 -14.64 -3.59 -5.28
C ALA A 110 -14.04 -4.77 -4.50
N GLY A 111 -13.64 -4.52 -3.25
CA GLY A 111 -13.06 -5.53 -2.36
C GLY A 111 -11.59 -5.85 -2.63
N GLU A 112 -10.94 -5.14 -3.55
CA GLU A 112 -9.51 -5.29 -3.80
C GLU A 112 -8.70 -4.49 -2.77
N ASN A 113 -7.64 -5.09 -2.25
CA ASN A 113 -6.76 -4.46 -1.28
C ASN A 113 -5.86 -3.40 -1.92
N THR A 114 -5.53 -2.35 -1.15
CA THR A 114 -4.50 -1.38 -1.51
C THR A 114 -3.13 -2.06 -1.63
N LEU A 115 -2.18 -1.36 -2.25
CA LEU A 115 -0.80 -1.83 -2.32
C LEU A 115 -0.22 -2.22 -0.95
N GLU A 116 -0.48 -1.42 0.09
CA GLU A 116 0.06 -1.66 1.44
C GLU A 116 -0.41 -2.97 2.03
N ALA A 117 -1.72 -3.25 1.97
CA ALA A 117 -2.26 -4.53 2.41
C ALA A 117 -1.75 -5.69 1.53
N GLN A 118 -1.56 -5.49 0.22
CA GLN A 118 -0.94 -6.53 -0.62
C GLN A 118 0.50 -6.83 -0.19
N LEU A 119 1.29 -5.82 0.22
CA LEU A 119 2.64 -6.01 0.75
C LEU A 119 2.65 -6.76 2.09
N VAL A 120 1.63 -6.61 2.92
CA VAL A 120 1.44 -7.44 4.12
C VAL A 120 1.35 -8.92 3.75
N ARG A 121 0.60 -9.25 2.69
CA ARG A 121 0.50 -10.62 2.19
C ARG A 121 1.84 -11.15 1.66
N VAL A 122 2.64 -10.28 1.03
CA VAL A 122 4.01 -10.63 0.60
C VAL A 122 4.87 -10.96 1.82
N LEU A 123 4.86 -10.11 2.85
CA LEU A 123 5.57 -10.34 4.11
C LEU A 123 5.14 -11.65 4.78
N MET A 124 3.84 -11.91 4.90
CA MET A 124 3.32 -13.15 5.49
C MET A 124 3.84 -14.40 4.77
N ARG A 125 3.89 -14.38 3.43
CA ARG A 125 4.40 -15.49 2.63
C ARG A 125 5.90 -15.68 2.83
N SER A 126 6.64 -14.58 2.89
CA SER A 126 8.07 -14.59 3.19
C SER A 126 8.35 -15.22 4.56
N VAL A 127 7.59 -14.84 5.60
CA VAL A 127 7.67 -15.43 6.94
C VAL A 127 7.37 -16.93 6.94
N VAL A 128 6.32 -17.36 6.23
CA VAL A 128 5.97 -18.78 6.11
C VAL A 128 7.08 -19.56 5.42
N ARG A 129 7.65 -19.02 4.34
CA ARG A 129 8.77 -19.63 3.61
C ARG A 129 10.03 -19.74 4.48
N SER A 130 10.25 -18.77 5.36
CA SER A 130 11.38 -18.73 6.31
C SER A 130 11.10 -19.48 7.62
N GLY A 131 10.27 -20.52 7.60
CA GLY A 131 10.01 -21.38 8.76
C GLY A 131 9.30 -20.67 9.92
N GLY A 132 8.48 -19.66 9.60
CA GLY A 132 7.77 -18.84 10.58
C GLY A 132 8.61 -17.70 11.18
N SER A 133 9.80 -17.43 10.64
CA SER A 133 10.69 -16.34 11.08
C SER A 133 10.62 -15.16 10.12
N PHE A 134 10.74 -13.95 10.65
CA PHE A 134 10.99 -12.79 9.81
C PHE A 134 12.46 -12.74 9.42
N GLU A 135 12.73 -12.86 8.11
CA GLU A 135 14.07 -12.76 7.54
C GLU A 135 14.12 -11.51 6.61
N PRO A 136 14.86 -10.45 6.99
CA PRO A 136 14.84 -9.18 6.26
C PRO A 136 15.24 -9.30 4.78
N SER A 137 16.26 -10.12 4.47
CA SER A 137 16.71 -10.34 3.09
C SER A 137 15.64 -11.04 2.26
N ALA A 138 15.04 -12.11 2.79
CA ALA A 138 13.99 -12.87 2.12
C ALA A 138 12.74 -12.01 1.84
N PHE A 139 12.35 -11.13 2.76
CA PHE A 139 11.24 -10.22 2.52
C PHE A 139 11.60 -9.14 1.49
N ARG A 140 12.82 -8.59 1.56
CA ARG A 140 13.29 -7.57 0.62
C ARG A 140 13.33 -8.08 -0.81
N GLU A 141 13.78 -9.32 -1.02
CA GLU A 141 13.74 -10.00 -2.32
C GLU A 141 12.31 -10.12 -2.84
N ASP A 142 11.39 -10.65 -2.02
CA ASP A 142 9.98 -10.78 -2.40
C ASP A 142 9.30 -9.43 -2.67
N TYR A 143 9.67 -8.39 -1.91
CA TYR A 143 9.18 -7.03 -2.08
C TYR A 143 9.64 -6.43 -3.40
N VAL A 144 10.93 -6.55 -3.73
CA VAL A 144 11.48 -6.07 -5.01
C VAL A 144 10.83 -6.82 -6.17
N GLU A 145 10.74 -8.15 -6.09
CA GLU A 145 10.09 -8.95 -7.14
C GLU A 145 8.62 -8.56 -7.32
N PHE A 146 7.86 -8.44 -6.22
CA PHE A 146 6.44 -8.08 -6.28
C PHE A 146 6.22 -6.70 -6.88
N MET A 147 6.97 -5.69 -6.44
CA MET A 147 6.79 -4.31 -6.88
C MET A 147 7.19 -4.08 -8.35
N THR A 148 8.21 -4.81 -8.82
CA THR A 148 8.77 -4.67 -10.16
C THR A 148 8.17 -5.63 -11.20
N ARG A 149 7.39 -6.62 -10.77
CA ARG A 149 6.69 -7.52 -11.69
C ARG A 149 5.43 -6.87 -12.25
N GLU A 150 5.36 -6.72 -13.57
CA GLU A 150 4.16 -6.24 -14.25
C GLU A 150 2.94 -7.12 -13.90
N GLY A 151 1.80 -6.48 -13.64
CA GLY A 151 0.55 -7.16 -13.30
C GLY A 151 0.48 -7.79 -11.90
N SER A 152 1.48 -7.59 -11.04
CA SER A 152 1.48 -8.11 -9.66
C SER A 152 0.40 -7.49 -8.77
N HIS A 153 0.06 -6.22 -9.02
CA HIS A 153 -1.03 -5.49 -8.36
C HIS A 153 -1.67 -4.49 -9.33
N ASN A 154 -2.87 -4.02 -8.98
CA ASN A 154 -3.66 -3.13 -9.81
C ASN A 154 -3.84 -1.74 -9.18
N ASP A 155 -3.03 -1.38 -8.18
CA ASP A 155 -3.12 -0.06 -7.53
C ASP A 155 -2.49 1.04 -8.40
N THR A 156 -3.13 2.21 -8.46
CA THR A 156 -2.57 3.40 -9.12
C THR A 156 -1.60 4.16 -8.23
N TYR A 157 -1.67 3.98 -6.92
CA TYR A 157 -0.86 4.74 -5.98
C TYR A 157 0.24 3.88 -5.35
N ALA A 158 1.37 4.52 -5.09
CA ALA A 158 2.42 4.02 -4.21
C ALA A 158 2.94 5.16 -3.35
N SER A 159 3.06 4.87 -2.06
CA SER A 159 3.52 5.76 -1.02
C SER A 159 4.94 6.27 -1.30
N THR A 160 5.29 7.41 -0.70
CA THR A 160 6.59 8.06 -0.96
C THR A 160 7.78 7.14 -0.66
N CYS A 161 7.70 6.36 0.42
CA CYS A 161 8.75 5.40 0.81
C CYS A 161 9.07 4.39 -0.31
N HIS A 162 8.06 3.85 -0.99
CA HIS A 162 8.25 2.93 -2.10
C HIS A 162 8.89 3.64 -3.30
N ARG A 163 8.38 4.82 -3.67
CA ARG A 163 8.95 5.60 -4.78
C ARG A 163 10.43 5.91 -4.54
N MET A 164 10.80 6.27 -3.32
CA MET A 164 12.19 6.54 -2.95
C MET A 164 13.06 5.30 -2.94
N PHE A 165 12.58 4.20 -2.36
CA PHE A 165 13.29 2.93 -2.39
C PHE A 165 13.70 2.57 -3.82
N PHE A 166 12.74 2.61 -4.75
CA PHE A 166 13.02 2.27 -6.14
C PHE A 166 13.81 3.35 -6.88
N ALA A 167 13.68 4.63 -6.53
CA ALA A 167 14.55 5.68 -7.07
C ALA A 167 16.03 5.46 -6.68
N ASN A 168 16.29 5.12 -5.42
CA ASN A 168 17.63 4.81 -4.92
C ASN A 168 18.21 3.56 -5.58
N MET A 169 17.39 2.51 -5.75
CA MET A 169 17.82 1.27 -6.38
C MET A 169 18.10 1.44 -7.88
N ILE A 170 17.17 2.04 -8.62
CA ILE A 170 17.20 2.11 -10.09
C ILE A 170 18.11 3.24 -10.58
N HIS A 171 17.98 4.43 -10.00
CA HIS A 171 18.74 5.61 -10.46
C HIS A 171 20.06 5.76 -9.69
N GLY A 172 20.06 5.43 -8.41
CA GLY A 172 21.25 5.50 -7.56
C GLY A 172 22.17 4.28 -7.68
N GLY A 173 21.68 3.16 -8.22
CA GLY A 173 22.44 1.90 -8.31
C GLY A 173 22.79 1.30 -6.95
N LEU A 174 22.06 1.69 -5.90
CA LEU A 174 22.29 1.19 -4.55
C LEU A 174 21.80 -0.24 -4.39
N ASN A 175 22.42 -0.98 -3.49
CA ASN A 175 21.88 -2.27 -3.10
C ASN A 175 20.52 -2.06 -2.42
N PRO A 176 19.54 -2.98 -2.61
CA PRO A 176 18.21 -2.87 -2.02
C PRO A 176 18.19 -2.61 -0.50
N GLU A 177 19.25 -3.00 0.22
CA GLU A 177 19.39 -2.82 1.66
C GLU A 177 19.73 -1.40 2.10
N GLU A 178 20.30 -0.61 1.20
CA GLU A 178 20.68 0.79 1.37
C GLU A 178 19.61 1.74 0.81
N CYS A 179 18.60 1.18 0.15
CA CYS A 179 17.55 1.94 -0.53
C CYS A 179 16.48 2.56 0.39
N PRO A 180 16.15 2.00 1.58
CA PRO A 180 15.26 2.68 2.51
C PRO A 180 15.84 4.03 2.91
N ASP A 181 15.12 5.09 2.59
CA ASP A 181 15.45 6.47 2.96
C ASP A 181 14.33 7.00 3.84
N ASN A 182 14.60 8.02 4.66
CA ASN A 182 13.64 8.61 5.58
C ASN A 182 13.01 9.91 5.04
N ASP A 183 13.55 10.61 4.03
CA ASP A 183 13.11 11.96 3.53
C ASP A 183 12.76 13.06 4.56
N ARG A 184 12.84 12.76 5.86
CA ARG A 184 12.48 13.56 7.03
C ARG A 184 11.05 14.09 7.03
N HIS A 185 10.14 13.54 6.21
CA HIS A 185 8.80 14.10 6.02
C HIS A 185 7.66 13.08 5.78
N ASN A 186 7.85 12.06 4.95
CA ASN A 186 6.82 11.16 4.42
C ASN A 186 7.13 9.66 4.64
N VAL A 187 8.28 9.30 5.19
CA VAL A 187 8.61 7.90 5.49
C VAL A 187 8.12 7.50 6.90
N ASP A 188 7.84 8.49 7.75
CA ASP A 188 7.07 8.34 9.00
C ASP A 188 5.55 8.13 8.75
N THR A 189 5.17 7.60 7.58
CA THR A 189 3.77 7.37 7.21
C THR A 189 3.25 6.05 7.76
N ILE A 190 1.97 6.06 8.15
CA ILE A 190 1.25 4.88 8.64
C ILE A 190 1.24 3.71 7.64
N ASP A 191 1.46 4.01 6.37
CA ASP A 191 1.61 3.04 5.28
C ASP A 191 2.71 2.01 5.61
N GLY A 192 3.81 2.45 6.24
CA GLY A 192 4.88 1.56 6.72
C GLY A 192 4.55 0.78 8.00
N LEU A 193 3.56 1.19 8.81
CA LEU A 193 3.21 0.55 10.10
C LEU A 193 2.42 -0.76 9.93
N VAL A 194 1.80 -0.97 8.77
CA VAL A 194 1.03 -2.19 8.51
C VAL A 194 1.97 -3.43 8.48
N LEU A 195 3.19 -3.26 7.99
CA LEU A 195 4.18 -4.34 7.88
C LEU A 195 4.73 -4.81 9.24
N PRO A 196 5.19 -3.93 10.17
CA PRO A 196 5.60 -4.32 11.51
C PRO A 196 4.55 -5.10 12.29
N THR A 197 3.25 -4.84 12.06
CA THR A 197 2.17 -5.54 12.77
C THR A 197 2.24 -7.05 12.55
N VAL A 198 2.52 -7.50 11.32
CA VAL A 198 2.66 -8.94 11.03
C VAL A 198 3.96 -9.51 11.56
N SER A 199 5.06 -8.77 11.49
CA SER A 199 6.34 -9.21 12.06
C SER A 199 6.25 -9.39 13.58
N ILE A 200 5.54 -8.49 14.27
CA ILE A 200 5.29 -8.59 15.71
C ILE A 200 4.41 -9.80 16.03
N LEU A 201 3.34 -10.05 15.25
CA LEU A 201 2.50 -11.24 15.43
C LEU A 201 3.30 -12.53 15.24
N ALA A 202 4.16 -12.60 14.23
CA ALA A 202 5.03 -13.75 13.99
C ALA A 202 6.00 -13.98 15.16
N ALA A 203 6.62 -12.93 15.69
CA ALA A 203 7.52 -13.01 16.83
C ALA A 203 6.80 -13.42 18.12
N ALA A 204 5.63 -12.83 18.40
CA ALA A 204 4.84 -13.08 19.61
C ALA A 204 4.32 -14.53 19.67
N LEU A 205 4.01 -15.14 18.52
CA LEU A 205 3.58 -16.54 18.44
C LEU A 205 4.70 -17.54 18.69
N ARG A 206 5.96 -17.17 18.46
CA ARG A 206 7.12 -18.04 18.71
C ARG A 206 7.63 -17.98 20.16
N GLY A 207 7.45 -16.85 20.84
CA GLY A 207 7.88 -16.66 22.23
C GLY A 207 6.89 -17.18 23.28
N GLY A 208 5.72 -17.69 22.86
CA GLY A 208 4.66 -18.19 23.74
C GLY A 208 4.51 -19.71 23.75
N GLY A 209 5.52 -20.45 23.27
CA GLY A 209 5.57 -21.92 23.28
C GLY A 209 6.45 -22.47 24.41
#